data_AF-A0A7Y4QL77-F1
#
_entry.id   AF-A0A7Y4QL77-F1
#
_cell.length_a   1.000
_cell.length_b   1.000
_cell.length_c   1.000
_cell.angle_alpha   90.00
_cell.angle_beta   90.00
_cell.angle_gamma   90.00
#
_symmetry.space_group_name_H-M   'P 1'
#
loop_
_entity.id
_entity.type
_entity.pdbx_description
1 polymer ?
#
loop_
_entity_poly.entity_id
_entity_poly.type
_entity_poly.pdbx_seq_one_letter_code
_entity_poly.pdbx_strand_id
1 'polypeptide(L)'
;REERCEITDPFTGQSRPVVGLQLSYATAVGAGGMTRFLPNQWDMSFRLRDIPDSVDEFTGFCKGRDLLGGDMLGYGSINEYKATGKAKVRNVWLPEEYRHGKIPDTKHLLESPAMREWINDFKPENSARETLKLGTTFDGDARHILWAADVWFSIKKHWVLELQHLVRARHTQQNAH
;
A
#
# COMPACT_ATOMS: atom_id res chain seq x y z
N ARG A 1 -1.26 -3.69 23.25
CA ARG A 1 -0.52 -2.41 23.13
C ARG A 1 0.87 -2.82 22.65
N GLU A 2 1.40 -2.20 21.59
CA GLU A 2 2.76 -2.46 21.13
C GLU A 2 3.74 -1.77 22.10
N GLU A 3 4.74 -2.49 22.61
CA GLU A 3 5.71 -1.99 23.61
C GLU A 3 6.97 -1.42 22.96
N ARG A 4 7.19 -1.67 21.66
CA ARG A 4 8.36 -1.15 20.94
C ARG A 4 8.24 0.36 20.71
N CYS A 5 9.16 1.10 21.33
CA CYS A 5 9.29 2.56 21.20
C CYS A 5 10.54 2.99 20.43
N GLU A 6 11.38 2.06 19.99
CA GLU A 6 12.64 2.33 19.29
C GLU A 6 12.85 1.42 18.08
N ILE A 7 13.67 1.88 17.13
CA ILE A 7 14.18 1.12 15.98
C ILE A 7 15.71 1.24 15.91
N THR A 8 16.36 0.23 15.38
CA THR A 8 17.79 0.31 15.03
C THR A 8 17.94 0.98 13.68
N ASP A 9 18.63 2.11 13.64
CA ASP A 9 19.00 2.81 12.41
C ASP A 9 19.92 1.92 11.57
N PRO A 10 19.52 1.51 10.35
CA PRO A 10 20.32 0.60 9.52
C PRO A 10 21.61 1.25 8.98
N PHE A 11 21.70 2.59 9.00
CA PHE A 11 22.89 3.31 8.55
C PHE A 11 23.93 3.47 9.68
N THR A 12 23.49 3.86 10.87
CA THR A 12 24.40 4.16 12.00
C THR A 12 24.50 3.03 13.03
N GLY A 13 23.57 2.08 13.05
CA GLY A 13 23.44 1.05 14.07
C GLY A 13 22.90 1.56 15.42
N GLN A 14 22.60 2.85 15.54
CA GLN A 14 22.11 3.45 16.79
C GLN A 14 20.62 3.17 17.00
N SER A 15 20.21 3.07 18.27
CA SER A 15 18.79 3.07 18.61
C SER A 15 18.20 4.47 18.40
N ARG A 16 17.04 4.54 17.75
CA ARG A 16 16.29 5.77 17.48
C ARG A 16 14.86 5.60 17.96
N PRO A 17 14.22 6.65 18.52
CA PRO A 17 12.81 6.58 18.87
C PRO A 17 11.96 6.37 17.60
N VAL A 18 10.83 5.66 17.74
CA VAL A 18 9.82 5.54 16.66
C VAL A 18 9.10 6.87 16.42
N VAL A 19 9.13 7.78 17.40
CA VAL A 19 8.55 9.12 17.27
C VAL A 19 9.33 9.92 16.24
N GLY A 20 8.62 10.42 15.23
CA GLY A 20 9.23 11.14 14.10
C GLY A 20 9.74 10.22 12.99
N LEU A 21 9.53 8.90 13.09
CA LEU A 21 9.80 7.98 11.99
C LEU A 21 8.88 8.30 10.81
N GLN A 22 9.50 8.52 9.65
CA GLN A 22 8.83 8.67 8.37
C GLN A 22 9.12 7.43 7.53
N LEU A 23 8.06 6.77 7.05
CA LEU A 23 8.17 5.62 6.17
C LEU A 23 8.14 6.09 4.73
N SER A 24 9.07 5.61 3.90
CA SER A 24 9.05 5.93 2.47
C SER A 24 7.82 5.36 1.77
N TYR A 25 7.34 4.21 2.23
CA TYR A 25 6.16 3.56 1.68
C TYR A 25 5.35 2.79 2.73
N ALA A 26 4.03 2.87 2.62
CA ALA A 26 3.11 1.98 3.33
C ALA A 26 1.93 1.57 2.42
N THR A 27 1.29 0.46 2.76
CA THR A 27 0.13 -0.02 2.00
C THR A 27 -0.93 -0.64 2.90
N ALA A 28 -2.19 -0.50 2.49
CA ALA A 28 -3.31 -1.13 3.18
C ALA A 28 -3.36 -2.63 2.88
N VAL A 29 -3.25 -3.47 3.92
CA VAL A 29 -3.59 -4.91 3.85
C VAL A 29 -5.04 -5.18 4.24
N GLY A 30 -5.79 -4.15 4.62
CA GLY A 30 -7.21 -4.23 4.93
C GLY A 30 -7.78 -2.81 4.98
N ALA A 31 -8.95 -2.62 4.37
CA ALA A 31 -9.50 -1.29 4.17
C ALA A 31 -10.62 -0.92 5.15
N GLY A 32 -11.05 -1.88 5.98
CA GLY A 32 -12.03 -1.76 7.06
C GLY A 32 -13.30 -0.99 6.68
N GLY A 33 -14.41 -1.66 6.37
CA GLY A 33 -15.68 -1.00 6.05
C GLY A 33 -16.71 -1.01 7.16
N MET A 34 -17.78 -1.80 7.05
CA MET A 34 -18.88 -1.77 8.04
C MET A 34 -18.45 -2.14 9.47
N THR A 35 -17.31 -2.80 9.64
CA THR A 35 -16.71 -3.04 10.95
C THR A 35 -16.36 -1.74 11.70
N ARG A 36 -16.27 -0.60 11.00
CA ARG A 36 -16.10 0.74 11.59
C ARG A 36 -17.28 1.17 12.47
N PHE A 37 -18.49 0.67 12.18
CA PHE A 37 -19.67 1.00 12.97
C PHE A 37 -19.79 0.17 14.25
N LEU A 38 -18.84 -0.74 14.53
CA LEU A 38 -18.80 -1.44 15.80
C LEU A 38 -18.37 -0.45 16.91
N PRO A 39 -19.06 -0.41 18.07
CA PRO A 39 -18.80 0.57 19.13
C PRO A 39 -17.35 0.61 19.64
N ASN A 40 -16.62 -0.49 19.51
CA ASN A 40 -15.23 -0.64 19.90
C ASN A 40 -14.22 -0.12 18.84
N GLN A 41 -14.67 0.45 17.72
CA GLN A 41 -13.84 0.96 16.62
C GLN A 41 -14.23 2.40 16.20
N TRP A 42 -15.05 3.09 16.98
CA TRP A 42 -15.60 4.41 16.62
C TRP A 42 -14.54 5.51 16.45
N ASP A 43 -13.46 5.46 17.22
CA ASP A 43 -12.32 6.38 17.11
C ASP A 43 -11.56 6.22 15.77
N MET A 44 -11.59 5.02 15.18
CA MET A 44 -10.97 4.72 13.88
C MET A 44 -11.85 5.10 12.67
N SER A 45 -13.16 5.29 12.88
CA SER A 45 -14.14 5.52 11.79
C SER A 45 -13.80 6.69 10.88
N PHE A 46 -13.15 7.73 11.42
CA PHE A 46 -12.76 8.93 10.68
C PHE A 46 -11.26 9.04 10.38
N ARG A 47 -10.44 8.09 10.85
CA ARG A 47 -8.98 8.15 10.73
C ARG A 47 -8.41 7.12 9.75
N LEU A 48 -9.12 6.03 9.52
CA LEU A 48 -8.60 4.89 8.75
C LEU A 48 -8.22 5.24 7.30
N ARG A 49 -8.86 6.26 6.72
CA ARG A 49 -8.62 6.72 5.35
C ARG A 49 -7.79 8.00 5.26
N ASP A 50 -7.43 8.56 6.41
CA ASP A 50 -6.65 9.77 6.52
C ASP A 50 -5.18 9.38 6.69
N ILE A 51 -4.42 9.55 5.62
CA ILE A 51 -3.00 9.18 5.58
C ILE A 51 -2.16 10.36 6.09
N PRO A 52 -1.40 10.19 7.19
CA PRO A 52 -0.56 11.23 7.77
C PRO A 52 0.78 11.38 7.04
N ASP A 53 1.48 12.49 7.30
CA ASP A 53 2.80 12.79 6.74
C ASP A 53 3.94 11.94 7.33
N SER A 54 3.63 10.99 8.23
CA SER A 54 4.58 9.96 8.64
C SER A 54 4.81 8.90 7.55
N VAL A 55 4.18 9.04 6.38
CA VAL A 55 4.48 8.25 5.19
C VAL A 55 4.62 9.14 3.95
N ASP A 56 5.64 8.88 3.13
CA ASP A 56 5.84 9.61 1.87
C ASP A 56 4.85 9.19 0.79
N GLU A 57 4.67 7.89 0.60
CA GLU A 57 3.75 7.32 -0.38
C GLU A 57 2.93 6.17 0.20
N PHE A 58 1.63 6.20 -0.04
CA PHE A 58 0.69 5.22 0.46
C PHE A 58 -0.14 4.63 -0.68
N THR A 59 -0.25 3.31 -0.72
CA THR A 59 -1.15 2.62 -1.66
C THR A 59 -2.27 1.91 -0.90
N GLY A 60 -3.50 2.37 -1.12
CA GLY A 60 -4.72 1.70 -0.68
C GLY A 60 -5.47 1.10 -1.87
N PHE A 61 -6.47 0.27 -1.58
CA PHE A 61 -7.38 -0.25 -2.60
C PHE A 61 -8.83 0.19 -2.35
N CYS A 62 -9.56 0.29 -3.45
CA CYS A 62 -10.98 0.60 -3.54
C CYS A 62 -11.65 -0.47 -4.42
N LYS A 63 -12.95 -0.70 -4.22
CA LYS A 63 -13.72 -1.61 -5.06
C LYS A 63 -15.15 -1.09 -5.15
N GLY A 64 -15.77 -1.23 -6.32
CA GLY A 64 -17.20 -0.99 -6.46
C GLY A 64 -18.05 -2.03 -5.71
N ARG A 65 -19.23 -1.62 -5.24
CA ARG A 65 -20.19 -2.44 -4.50
C ARG A 65 -19.60 -3.08 -3.25
N ASP A 66 -18.68 -2.39 -2.60
CA ASP A 66 -17.93 -2.90 -1.47
C ASP A 66 -18.56 -2.54 -0.11
N LEU A 67 -19.72 -3.14 0.18
CA LEU A 67 -20.44 -2.91 1.44
C LEU A 67 -19.52 -3.16 2.65
N LEU A 68 -18.69 -4.20 2.60
CA LEU A 68 -17.73 -4.53 3.67
C LEU A 68 -16.52 -3.61 3.73
N GLY A 69 -16.23 -2.85 2.66
CA GLY A 69 -15.27 -1.75 2.61
C GLY A 69 -15.88 -0.38 2.92
N GLY A 70 -17.19 -0.32 3.17
CA GLY A 70 -17.96 0.87 3.57
C GLY A 70 -18.52 1.67 2.40
N ASP A 71 -18.59 1.03 1.23
CA ASP A 71 -19.31 1.52 0.07
C ASP A 71 -20.82 1.45 0.32
N MET A 72 -21.42 2.51 0.85
CA MET A 72 -22.87 2.61 0.84
C MET A 72 -23.34 2.91 -0.59
N LEU A 73 -23.80 1.88 -1.28
CA LEU A 73 -24.50 1.95 -2.57
C LEU A 73 -23.66 2.30 -3.81
N GLY A 74 -22.33 2.24 -3.76
CA GLY A 74 -21.50 2.43 -4.96
C GLY A 74 -21.13 3.88 -5.27
N TYR A 75 -21.49 4.82 -4.39
CA TYR A 75 -21.30 6.26 -4.61
C TYR A 75 -20.59 6.91 -3.42
N GLY A 76 -19.30 7.21 -3.61
CA GLY A 76 -18.65 8.24 -2.79
C GLY A 76 -17.15 8.07 -2.60
N SER A 77 -16.47 9.21 -2.51
CA SER A 77 -15.06 9.35 -2.11
C SER A 77 -14.77 8.84 -0.68
N ILE A 78 -15.76 8.34 0.06
CA ILE A 78 -15.61 7.75 1.39
C ILE A 78 -14.77 6.46 1.33
N ASN A 79 -14.75 5.79 0.17
CA ASN A 79 -13.90 4.64 -0.08
C ASN A 79 -12.48 5.01 -0.54
N GLU A 80 -12.16 6.28 -0.72
CA GLU A 80 -10.82 6.70 -1.09
C GLU A 80 -10.01 7.05 0.16
N TYR A 81 -8.74 6.67 0.15
CA TYR A 81 -7.74 7.20 1.06
C TYR A 81 -7.36 8.60 0.60
N LYS A 82 -7.11 9.50 1.55
CA LYS A 82 -6.71 10.88 1.29
C LYS A 82 -5.55 11.28 2.19
N ALA A 83 -4.65 12.10 1.66
CA ALA A 83 -3.59 12.69 2.45
C ALA A 83 -4.17 13.75 3.40
N THR A 84 -3.64 13.82 4.61
CA THR A 84 -3.90 14.94 5.54
C THR A 84 -2.87 16.06 5.41
N GLY A 85 -1.82 15.85 4.62
CA GLY A 85 -0.77 16.81 4.32
C GLY A 85 -0.06 16.51 3.00
N LYS A 86 1.24 16.23 3.05
CA LYS A 86 2.14 16.02 1.92
C LYS A 86 2.20 14.57 1.41
N ALA A 87 1.68 13.60 2.17
CA ALA A 87 1.69 12.19 1.77
C ALA A 87 1.10 12.02 0.36
N LYS A 88 1.76 11.23 -0.50
CA LYS A 88 1.23 10.86 -1.81
C LYS A 88 0.34 9.64 -1.67
N VAL A 89 -0.93 9.75 -2.03
CA VAL A 89 -1.90 8.65 -1.86
C VAL A 89 -2.35 8.12 -3.20
N ARG A 90 -2.18 6.81 -3.39
CA ARG A 90 -2.70 6.05 -4.53
C ARG A 90 -3.86 5.18 -4.08
N ASN A 91 -4.99 5.34 -4.77
CA ASN A 91 -6.18 4.52 -4.60
C ASN A 91 -6.29 3.58 -5.80
N VAL A 92 -6.09 2.28 -5.58
CA VAL A 92 -6.16 1.25 -6.62
C VAL A 92 -7.59 0.75 -6.71
N TRP A 93 -8.30 1.09 -7.78
CA TRP A 93 -9.63 0.57 -8.04
C TRP A 93 -9.54 -0.84 -8.62
N LEU A 94 -9.94 -1.82 -7.81
CA LEU A 94 -9.89 -3.24 -8.13
C LEU A 94 -11.24 -3.75 -8.67
N PRO A 95 -11.24 -4.85 -9.44
CA PRO A 95 -12.47 -5.44 -9.96
C PRO A 95 -13.47 -5.85 -8.87
N GLU A 96 -14.77 -5.68 -9.14
CA GLU A 96 -15.86 -5.93 -8.17
C GLU A 96 -15.91 -7.38 -7.69
N GLU A 97 -15.45 -8.32 -8.51
CA GLU A 97 -15.38 -9.74 -8.22
C GLU A 97 -14.33 -10.10 -7.16
N TYR A 98 -13.38 -9.21 -6.86
CA TYR A 98 -12.41 -9.46 -5.80
C TYR A 98 -13.11 -9.49 -4.44
N ARG A 99 -12.80 -10.54 -3.67
CA ARG A 99 -13.34 -10.69 -2.31
C ARG A 99 -12.57 -9.75 -1.38
N HIS A 100 -13.27 -8.77 -0.80
CA HIS A 100 -12.69 -7.71 0.04
C HIS A 100 -11.62 -8.20 1.02
N GLY A 101 -11.95 -9.18 1.87
CA GLY A 101 -11.03 -9.70 2.88
C GLY A 101 -9.93 -10.64 2.35
N LYS A 102 -9.88 -10.89 1.04
CA LYS A 102 -8.87 -11.76 0.40
C LYS A 102 -7.96 -11.00 -0.56
N ILE A 103 -8.13 -9.69 -0.72
CA ILE A 103 -7.30 -8.90 -1.65
C ILE A 103 -5.78 -9.08 -1.42
N PRO A 104 -5.27 -9.13 -0.18
CA PRO A 104 -3.84 -9.42 0.05
C PRO A 104 -3.43 -10.89 -0.10
N ASP A 105 -4.36 -11.82 -0.37
CA ASP A 105 -4.07 -13.25 -0.58
C ASP A 105 -3.54 -13.47 -2.00
N THR A 106 -2.23 -13.35 -2.14
CA THR A 106 -1.51 -13.35 -3.43
C THR A 106 -0.50 -14.49 -3.56
N LYS A 107 -0.40 -15.38 -2.56
CA LYS A 107 0.62 -16.44 -2.52
C LYS A 107 0.51 -17.39 -3.72
N HIS A 108 -0.71 -17.71 -4.14
CA HIS A 108 -1.01 -18.60 -5.26
C HIS A 108 -0.43 -18.08 -6.59
N LEU A 109 -0.24 -16.77 -6.76
CA LEU A 109 0.35 -16.17 -7.97
C LEU A 109 1.81 -16.61 -8.18
N LEU A 110 2.50 -17.06 -7.13
CA LEU A 110 3.89 -17.52 -7.21
C LEU A 110 4.03 -18.87 -7.93
N GLU A 111 2.93 -19.62 -8.08
CA GLU A 111 2.90 -20.93 -8.72
C GLU A 111 3.11 -20.83 -10.23
N SER A 112 2.79 -19.69 -10.84
CA SER A 112 2.94 -19.45 -12.28
C SER A 112 4.16 -18.56 -12.60
N PRO A 113 5.14 -19.06 -13.39
CA PRO A 113 6.21 -18.21 -13.93
C PRO A 113 5.68 -17.01 -14.74
N ALA A 114 4.67 -17.22 -15.58
CA ALA A 114 4.09 -16.18 -16.42
C ALA A 114 3.44 -15.06 -15.61
N MET A 115 2.73 -15.39 -14.52
CA MET A 115 2.15 -14.37 -13.63
C MET A 115 3.24 -13.58 -12.90
N ARG A 116 4.31 -14.24 -12.43
CA ARG A 116 5.44 -13.56 -11.78
C ARG A 116 6.14 -12.59 -12.72
N GLU A 117 6.37 -12.99 -13.98
CA GLU A 117 6.94 -12.13 -15.01
C GLU A 117 6.05 -10.92 -15.28
N TRP A 118 4.74 -11.15 -15.47
CA TRP A 118 3.78 -10.07 -15.67
C TRP A 118 3.72 -9.09 -14.49
N ILE A 119 3.72 -9.59 -13.25
CA ILE A 119 3.79 -8.76 -12.02
C ILE A 119 5.09 -7.94 -11.99
N ASN A 120 6.21 -8.51 -12.45
CA ASN A 120 7.49 -7.80 -12.49
C ASN A 120 7.50 -6.68 -13.51
N ASP A 121 6.84 -6.87 -14.66
CA ASP A 121 6.83 -5.90 -15.76
C ASP A 121 5.71 -4.86 -15.65
N PHE A 122 4.74 -5.10 -14.76
CA PHE A 122 3.63 -4.19 -14.53
C PHE A 122 4.11 -2.76 -14.21
N LYS A 123 3.46 -1.78 -14.84
CA LYS A 123 3.63 -0.36 -14.57
C LYS A 123 2.26 0.25 -14.27
N PRO A 124 2.11 0.93 -13.12
CA PRO A 124 0.84 1.58 -12.79
C PRO A 124 0.57 2.71 -13.77
N GLU A 125 -0.66 2.76 -14.28
CA GLU A 125 -1.14 3.91 -15.02
C GLU A 125 -1.38 5.09 -14.07
N ASN A 126 -1.22 6.31 -14.60
CA ASN A 126 -1.42 7.56 -13.86
C ASN A 126 -2.91 7.88 -13.61
N SER A 127 -3.84 7.15 -14.22
CA SER A 127 -5.29 7.39 -14.09
C SER A 127 -5.81 6.84 -12.76
N ALA A 128 -5.97 7.73 -11.78
CA ALA A 128 -6.36 7.37 -10.41
C ALA A 128 -7.82 6.90 -10.24
N ARG A 129 -8.62 6.84 -11.31
CA ARG A 129 -10.09 6.66 -11.23
C ARG A 129 -10.67 5.51 -12.04
N GLU A 130 -9.87 4.84 -12.87
CA GLU A 130 -10.37 3.71 -13.64
C GLU A 130 -10.06 2.40 -12.93
N THR A 131 -11.05 1.49 -12.93
CA THR A 131 -10.83 0.12 -12.45
C THR A 131 -9.77 -0.55 -13.29
N LEU A 132 -8.71 -1.04 -12.65
CA LEU A 132 -7.64 -1.75 -13.33
C LEU A 132 -8.19 -3.00 -14.02
N LYS A 133 -7.69 -3.27 -15.23
CA LYS A 133 -8.04 -4.44 -16.04
C LYS A 133 -6.78 -5.23 -16.33
N LEU A 134 -6.88 -6.56 -16.26
CA LEU A 134 -5.75 -7.45 -16.48
C LEU A 134 -5.27 -7.45 -17.94
N GLY A 135 -6.20 -7.29 -18.89
CA GLY A 135 -5.89 -7.21 -20.32
C GLY A 135 -5.32 -8.49 -20.94
N THR A 136 -5.12 -9.55 -20.16
CA THR A 136 -4.57 -10.84 -20.58
C THR A 136 -5.21 -11.99 -19.79
N THR A 137 -5.00 -13.22 -20.25
CA THR A 137 -5.44 -14.45 -19.61
C THR A 137 -4.25 -15.33 -19.26
N PHE A 138 -4.27 -15.94 -18.08
CA PHE A 138 -3.24 -16.89 -17.65
C PHE A 138 -3.82 -18.29 -17.56
N ASP A 139 -2.95 -19.29 -17.76
CA ASP A 139 -3.22 -20.65 -17.33
C ASP A 139 -3.00 -20.71 -15.81
N GLY A 140 -4.09 -20.72 -15.04
CA GLY A 140 -4.09 -20.72 -13.58
C GLY A 140 -4.93 -19.63 -12.92
N ASP A 141 -4.95 -19.63 -11.59
CA ASP A 141 -5.68 -18.65 -10.78
C ASP A 141 -4.93 -17.30 -10.73
N ALA A 142 -5.46 -16.29 -11.44
CA ALA A 142 -4.90 -14.94 -11.47
C ALA A 142 -5.62 -13.96 -10.53
N ARG A 143 -6.41 -14.45 -9.55
CA ARG A 143 -7.12 -13.56 -8.63
C ARG A 143 -6.14 -12.69 -7.85
N HIS A 144 -6.52 -11.43 -7.61
CA HIS A 144 -5.70 -10.46 -6.88
C HIS A 144 -4.38 -10.05 -7.55
N ILE A 145 -4.10 -10.49 -8.78
CA ILE A 145 -2.85 -10.16 -9.49
C ILE A 145 -2.65 -8.65 -9.69
N LEU A 146 -3.72 -7.92 -9.97
CA LEU A 146 -3.70 -6.46 -10.11
C LEU A 146 -3.24 -5.75 -8.82
N TRP A 147 -3.70 -6.23 -7.67
CA TRP A 147 -3.28 -5.71 -6.38
C TRP A 147 -1.82 -6.05 -6.09
N ALA A 148 -1.43 -7.32 -6.33
CA ALA A 148 -0.06 -7.77 -6.16
C ALA A 148 0.92 -6.94 -7.00
N ALA A 149 0.57 -6.67 -8.26
CA ALA A 149 1.41 -5.95 -9.19
C ALA A 149 1.59 -4.46 -8.81
N ASP A 150 0.52 -3.79 -8.42
CA ASP A 150 0.58 -2.36 -8.02
C ASP A 150 1.42 -2.16 -6.76
N VAL A 151 1.20 -3.00 -5.74
CA VAL A 151 1.97 -2.97 -4.50
C VAL A 151 3.42 -3.37 -4.76
N TRP A 152 3.66 -4.41 -5.56
CA TRP A 152 5.01 -4.87 -5.88
C TRP A 152 5.83 -3.81 -6.63
N PHE A 153 5.21 -3.10 -7.58
CA PHE A 153 5.84 -1.97 -8.25
C PHE A 153 6.32 -0.92 -7.25
N SER A 154 5.45 -0.54 -6.31
CA SER A 154 5.75 0.49 -5.31
C SER A 154 6.83 0.03 -4.32
N ILE A 155 6.80 -1.23 -3.87
CA ILE A 155 7.86 -1.82 -3.03
C ILE A 155 9.21 -1.74 -3.74
N LYS A 156 9.29 -2.20 -4.99
CA LYS A 156 10.54 -2.15 -5.77
C LYS A 156 11.06 -0.72 -5.94
N LYS A 157 10.18 0.22 -6.27
CA LYS A 157 10.52 1.65 -6.39
C LYS A 157 11.17 2.16 -5.11
N HIS A 158 10.54 1.93 -3.96
CA HIS A 158 11.02 2.44 -2.68
C HIS A 158 12.27 1.73 -2.18
N TRP A 159 12.46 0.44 -2.46
CA TRP A 159 13.74 -0.23 -2.21
C TRP A 159 14.90 0.43 -2.97
N VAL A 160 14.68 0.80 -4.24
CA VAL A 160 15.71 1.49 -5.03
C VAL A 160 15.98 2.90 -4.48
N LEU A 161 14.94 3.65 -4.12
CA LEU A 161 15.09 5.00 -3.56
C LEU A 161 15.84 4.99 -2.22
N GLU A 162 15.48 4.08 -1.31
CA GLU A 162 16.16 3.95 -0.01
C GLU A 162 17.62 3.50 -0.16
N LEU A 163 17.91 2.58 -1.10
CA LEU A 163 19.29 2.21 -1.41
C LEU A 163 20.10 3.41 -1.92
N GLN A 164 19.51 4.25 -2.79
CA GLN A 164 20.17 5.47 -3.25
C GLN A 164 20.44 6.45 -2.11
N HIS A 165 19.49 6.61 -1.18
CA HIS A 165 19.68 7.43 0.01
C HIS A 165 20.84 6.93 0.88
N LEU A 166 20.90 5.61 1.13
CA LEU A 166 21.97 4.99 1.90
C LEU A 166 23.35 5.22 1.26
N VAL A 167 23.47 5.03 -0.06
CA VAL A 167 24.74 5.25 -0.79
C VAL A 167 25.17 6.71 -0.71
N ARG A 168 24.24 7.65 -0.92
CA ARG A 168 24.52 9.10 -0.82
C ARG A 168 24.94 9.52 0.58
N ALA A 169 24.29 8.97 1.62
CA ALA A 169 24.65 9.23 3.00
C ALA A 169 26.07 8.74 3.31
N ARG A 170 26.43 7.53 2.85
CA ARG A 170 27.80 6.97 2.99
C ARG A 170 28.85 7.85 2.31
N HIS A 171 28.61 8.29 1.08
CA HIS A 171 29.55 9.15 0.35
C HIS A 171 29.72 10.51 1.04
N THR A 172 28.63 11.08 1.55
CA THR A 172 28.69 12.35 2.27
C THR A 172 29.51 12.24 3.56
N GLN A 173 29.35 11.13 4.31
CA GLN A 173 30.13 10.87 5.51
C GLN A 173 31.62 10.66 5.21
N GLN A 174 31.95 9.95 4.12
CA GLN A 174 33.34 9.74 3.68
C GLN A 174 34.02 11.06 3.29
N ASN A 175 33.32 11.96 2.62
CA ASN A 175 33.85 13.25 2.18
C ASN A 175 33.94 14.31 3.29
N ALA A 176 33.36 14.04 4.46
CA ALA A 176 33.41 14.93 5.63
C ALA A 176 34.59 14.63 6.58
N HIS A 177 35.35 13.57 6.31
CA HIS A 177 36.55 13.14 7.04
C HIS A 177 37.79 13.29 6.15
#